data_AF-A0A847LIB0-F1
#
_entry.id   AF-A0A847LIB0-F1
#
_cell.length_a   1.000
_cell.length_b   1.000
_cell.length_c   1.000
_cell.angle_alpha   90.00
_cell.angle_beta   90.00
_cell.angle_gamma   90.00
#
_symmetry.space_group_name_H-M   'P 1'
#
loop_
_entity.id
_entity.type
_entity.pdbx_description
1 polymer ?
#
loop_
_entity_poly.entity_id
_entity_poly.type
_entity_poly.pdbx_seq_one_letter_code
_entity_poly.pdbx_strand_id
1 'polypeptide(L)'
;MGTPPPGGLRRTPGQPALQRILVRLSVGLAGHGAPRPTRGRPDPVATTEGAAQRPSPPGLRCALIACPPGDTHDLVPLALSVFLEARGWQVSNLGGGLPAAQIAAAVRAVRPHAVFLTLPMLLLLDDLLAVLGTLRRDHPGLPLVVGGRGARSARDVLERAGARVATDFADGHRLAEAADATPPAADA
;
A
#
# COMPACT_ATOMS: atom_id res chain seq x y z
N MET A 1 -16.21 -51.25 -27.03
CA MET A 1 -14.94 -51.56 -26.35
C MET A 1 -13.96 -50.45 -26.75
N GLY A 2 -13.54 -49.61 -25.80
CA GLY A 2 -12.58 -48.52 -26.03
C GLY A 2 -13.07 -47.12 -25.62
N THR A 3 -13.26 -46.88 -24.32
CA THR A 3 -13.40 -45.53 -23.74
C THR A 3 -12.01 -44.90 -23.47
N PRO A 4 -11.84 -43.57 -23.58
CA PRO A 4 -10.57 -42.90 -23.27
C PRO A 4 -10.42 -42.64 -21.75
N PRO A 5 -9.20 -42.66 -21.18
CA PRO A 5 -8.98 -42.19 -19.81
C PRO A 5 -8.79 -40.66 -19.74
N PRO A 6 -9.33 -39.98 -18.71
CA PRO A 6 -9.11 -38.55 -18.49
C PRO A 6 -7.76 -38.30 -17.79
N GLY A 7 -6.84 -37.60 -18.47
CA GLY A 7 -5.58 -37.13 -17.91
C GLY A 7 -5.79 -35.88 -17.05
N GLY A 8 -5.91 -36.06 -15.74
CA GLY A 8 -6.18 -35.00 -14.78
C GLY A 8 -5.01 -34.04 -14.55
N LEU A 9 -5.32 -32.73 -14.60
CA LEU A 9 -4.51 -31.67 -14.03
C LEU A 9 -4.36 -31.88 -12.52
N ARG A 10 -3.17 -32.30 -12.07
CA ARG A 10 -2.81 -32.18 -10.66
C ARG A 10 -2.35 -30.75 -10.40
N ARG A 11 -3.28 -29.89 -9.96
CA ARG A 11 -2.94 -28.68 -9.21
C ARG A 11 -2.62 -29.11 -7.77
N THR A 12 -1.36 -28.94 -7.37
CA THR A 12 -0.94 -29.09 -5.98
C THR A 12 -1.54 -27.94 -5.15
N PRO A 13 -2.22 -28.22 -4.02
CA PRO A 13 -2.57 -27.20 -3.05
C PRO A 13 -1.36 -26.97 -2.14
N GLY A 14 -0.78 -25.76 -2.21
CA GLY A 14 0.38 -25.39 -1.41
C GLY A 14 0.31 -23.92 -1.00
N GLN A 15 -0.48 -23.64 0.03
CA GLN A 15 -0.36 -22.45 0.88
C GLN A 15 -0.81 -22.84 2.29
N PRO A 16 -0.45 -22.11 3.37
CA PRO A 16 0.49 -20.99 3.48
C PRO A 16 1.47 -21.18 4.67
N ALA A 17 2.71 -20.69 4.58
CA ALA A 17 3.55 -20.57 5.77
C ALA A 17 4.54 -19.41 5.65
N LEU A 18 4.49 -18.55 6.66
CA LEU A 18 5.56 -17.66 7.12
C LEU A 18 5.78 -16.35 6.35
N GLN A 19 4.97 -15.33 6.64
CA GLN A 19 5.47 -13.95 6.74
C GLN A 19 4.86 -13.24 7.96
N ARG A 20 5.40 -13.59 9.14
CA ARG A 20 5.32 -12.77 10.36
C ARG A 20 6.65 -12.05 10.49
N ILE A 21 6.78 -10.87 9.88
CA ILE A 21 7.85 -9.94 10.21
C ILE A 21 7.21 -8.64 10.67
N LEU A 22 7.12 -8.51 12.00
CA LEU A 22 6.86 -7.27 12.70
C LEU A 22 7.97 -6.27 12.35
N VAL A 23 7.61 -5.13 11.76
CA VAL A 23 8.47 -3.94 11.82
C VAL A 23 8.11 -3.18 13.09
N ARG A 24 8.82 -3.51 14.17
CA ARG A 24 9.09 -2.59 15.29
C ARG A 24 10.22 -1.67 14.82
N LEU A 25 10.00 -0.37 14.77
CA LEU A 25 11.09 0.59 14.88
C LEU A 25 10.89 1.43 16.14
N SER A 26 11.81 1.18 17.06
CA SER A 26 11.98 1.76 18.37
C SER A 26 12.27 3.26 18.28
N VAL A 27 11.61 4.04 19.12
CA VAL A 27 12.20 5.27 19.69
C VAL A 27 11.96 5.22 21.19
N GLY A 28 13.06 5.26 21.95
CA GLY A 28 13.07 5.52 23.38
C GLY A 28 13.44 4.30 24.22
N LEU A 29 14.62 4.36 24.86
CA LEU A 29 14.71 4.29 26.32
C LEU A 29 16.12 4.58 26.80
N ALA A 30 16.23 5.69 27.53
CA ALA A 30 17.21 5.89 28.59
C ALA A 30 16.96 4.87 29.73
N GLY A 31 18.02 4.54 30.48
CA GLY A 31 17.94 3.99 31.84
C GLY A 31 17.92 2.47 31.95
N HIS A 32 19.06 1.89 32.33
CA HIS A 32 19.23 0.46 32.62
C HIS A 32 18.96 0.19 34.11
N GLY A 33 18.02 -0.71 34.40
CA GLY A 33 17.78 -1.29 35.73
C GLY A 33 16.89 -2.52 35.60
N ALA A 34 17.49 -3.71 35.47
CA ALA A 34 16.79 -5.00 35.41
C ALA A 34 16.67 -5.63 36.81
N PRO A 35 15.68 -6.52 37.06
CA PRO A 35 16.02 -7.96 37.03
C PRO A 35 14.92 -8.95 36.54
N ARG A 36 15.42 -10.00 35.86
CA ARG A 36 15.04 -11.45 35.74
C ARG A 36 13.57 -11.93 35.61
N PRO A 37 13.28 -12.92 34.72
CA PRO A 37 11.94 -13.50 34.52
C PRO A 37 11.70 -14.82 35.29
N THR A 38 10.46 -15.07 35.71
CA THR A 38 9.96 -16.39 36.10
C THR A 38 8.81 -16.83 35.20
N ARG A 39 8.77 -18.15 34.98
CA ARG A 39 7.89 -18.95 34.11
C ARG A 39 6.43 -18.87 34.54
N GLY A 40 5.51 -18.80 33.57
CA GLY A 40 4.11 -19.17 33.76
C GLY A 40 3.28 -18.94 32.49
N ARG A 41 2.81 -20.01 31.85
CA ARG A 41 1.70 -19.99 30.87
C ARG A 41 0.39 -20.12 31.66
N PRO A 42 -0.73 -19.54 31.19
CA PRO A 42 -1.63 -20.29 30.31
C PRO A 42 -2.27 -19.45 29.17
N ASP A 43 -2.72 -20.14 28.11
CA ASP A 43 -3.63 -19.68 27.04
C ASP A 43 -5.04 -19.37 27.64
N PRO A 44 -6.00 -18.63 27.02
CA PRO A 44 -6.35 -18.65 25.58
C PRO A 44 -6.85 -17.33 24.93
N VAL A 45 -7.00 -17.38 23.60
CA VAL A 45 -7.79 -16.53 22.68
C VAL A 45 -7.69 -15.00 22.82
N ALA A 46 -6.99 -14.35 21.87
CA ALA A 46 -7.07 -12.91 21.65
C ALA A 46 -7.19 -12.61 20.14
N THR A 47 -8.42 -12.24 19.77
CA THR A 47 -8.82 -11.11 18.92
C THR A 47 -7.83 -10.58 17.88
N THR A 48 -8.34 -10.51 16.64
CA THR A 48 -7.96 -9.64 15.54
C THR A 48 -7.45 -8.26 16.00
N GLU A 49 -6.13 -8.07 16.04
CA GLU A 49 -5.55 -6.74 16.22
C GLU A 49 -4.96 -6.27 14.89
N GLY A 50 -5.75 -5.42 14.22
CA GLY A 50 -5.29 -4.62 13.09
C GLY A 50 -4.10 -3.77 13.51
N ALA A 51 -3.11 -3.66 12.62
CA ALA A 51 -1.97 -2.78 12.77
C ALA A 51 -2.47 -1.36 13.07
N ALA A 52 -2.28 -0.91 14.31
CA ALA A 52 -2.68 0.42 14.76
C ALA A 52 -1.81 1.48 14.05
N GLN A 53 -2.39 2.06 13.00
CA GLN A 53 -1.87 3.20 12.26
C GLN A 53 -1.71 4.39 13.21
N ARG A 54 -0.48 4.92 13.37
CA ARG A 54 -0.27 6.15 14.17
C ARG A 54 -0.93 7.34 13.47
N PRO A 55 -1.75 8.15 14.16
CA PRO A 55 -2.21 9.43 13.63
C PRO A 55 -1.00 10.35 13.37
N SER A 56 -1.12 11.17 12.33
CA SER A 56 -0.10 12.09 11.86
C SER A 56 0.22 13.19 12.87
N PRO A 57 1.50 13.52 13.12
CA PRO A 57 1.85 14.78 13.77
C PRO A 57 1.33 15.95 12.92
N PRO A 58 0.80 17.02 13.55
CA PRO A 58 0.34 18.19 12.80
C PRO A 58 1.50 18.84 12.04
N GLY A 59 1.36 18.98 10.72
CA GLY A 59 2.27 19.74 9.85
C GLY A 59 3.11 18.93 8.85
N LEU A 60 3.07 17.60 8.86
CA LEU A 60 3.77 16.77 7.87
C LEU A 60 2.83 16.24 6.78
N ARG A 61 3.27 16.25 5.53
CA ARG A 61 2.52 15.66 4.40
C ARG A 61 2.42 14.16 4.59
N CYS A 62 1.25 13.58 4.32
CA CYS A 62 1.02 12.15 4.46
C CYS A 62 0.88 11.47 3.10
N ALA A 63 1.67 10.44 2.84
CA ALA A 63 1.53 9.55 1.69
C ALA A 63 0.92 8.22 2.11
N LEU A 64 -0.06 7.75 1.33
CA LEU A 64 -0.54 6.38 1.41
C LEU A 64 0.09 5.58 0.28
N ILE A 65 0.70 4.44 0.58
CA ILE A 65 1.26 3.53 -0.43
C ILE A 65 0.45 2.24 -0.40
N ALA A 66 0.00 1.79 -1.57
CA ALA A 66 -0.71 0.53 -1.71
C ALA A 66 -0.34 -0.17 -3.02
N CYS A 67 -0.54 -1.49 -3.04
CA CYS A 67 -0.40 -2.30 -4.24
C CYS A 67 -1.78 -2.82 -4.67
N PRO A 68 -2.04 -2.98 -5.98
CA PRO A 68 -3.28 -3.59 -6.44
C PRO A 68 -3.38 -5.05 -5.96
N PRO A 69 -4.61 -5.61 -5.91
CA PRO A 69 -4.84 -7.02 -5.66
C PRO A 69 -3.92 -7.92 -6.48
N GLY A 70 -3.39 -8.98 -5.87
CA GLY A 70 -2.51 -9.95 -6.55
C GLY A 70 -1.04 -9.53 -6.66
N ASP A 71 -0.67 -8.31 -6.25
CA ASP A 71 0.72 -7.90 -6.13
C ASP A 71 1.30 -8.27 -4.76
N THR A 72 2.25 -9.20 -4.74
CA THR A 72 2.98 -9.63 -3.53
C THR A 72 4.38 -9.03 -3.45
N HIS A 73 4.71 -8.03 -4.27
CA HIS A 73 6.03 -7.40 -4.25
C HIS A 73 6.10 -6.30 -3.20
N ASP A 74 6.78 -6.56 -2.08
CA ASP A 74 6.85 -5.59 -0.98
C ASP A 74 8.07 -4.65 -1.06
N LEU A 75 9.09 -5.00 -1.86
CA LEU A 75 10.35 -4.26 -1.88
C LEU A 75 10.20 -2.82 -2.41
N VAL A 76 9.46 -2.64 -3.52
CA VAL A 76 9.30 -1.32 -4.14
C VAL A 76 8.44 -0.39 -3.27
N PRO A 77 7.27 -0.82 -2.74
CA PRO A 77 6.51 -0.04 -1.76
C PRO A 77 7.34 0.36 -0.54
N LEU A 78 8.15 -0.56 0.01
CA LEU A 78 9.00 -0.27 1.17
C LEU A 78 10.12 0.73 0.83
N ALA A 79 10.79 0.55 -0.30
CA ALA A 79 11.81 1.49 -0.75
C ALA A 79 11.23 2.89 -1.00
N LEU A 80 10.00 2.97 -1.54
CA LEU A 80 9.28 4.22 -1.69
C LEU A 80 8.92 4.84 -0.34
N SER A 81 8.52 4.04 0.66
CA SER A 81 8.29 4.53 2.03
C SER A 81 9.53 5.24 2.59
N VAL A 82 10.68 4.56 2.58
CA VAL A 82 11.95 5.13 3.07
C VAL A 82 12.33 6.39 2.29
N PHE A 83 12.12 6.39 0.97
CA PHE A 83 12.43 7.53 0.12
C PHE A 83 11.60 8.79 0.44
N LEU A 84 10.30 8.61 0.71
CA LEU A 84 9.38 9.70 1.06
C LEU A 84 9.61 10.18 2.50
N GLU A 85 9.85 9.27 3.44
CA GLU A 85 10.20 9.60 4.83
C GLU A 85 11.47 10.46 4.91
N ALA A 86 12.49 10.12 4.11
CA ALA A 86 13.70 10.92 3.99
C ALA A 86 13.47 12.35 3.43
N ARG A 87 12.28 12.61 2.87
CA ARG A 87 11.85 13.92 2.34
C ARG A 87 10.83 14.62 3.23
N GLY A 88 10.66 14.15 4.47
CA GLY A 88 9.77 14.76 5.45
C GLY A 88 8.29 14.41 5.27
N TRP A 89 7.98 13.37 4.49
CA TRP A 89 6.62 12.83 4.43
C TRP A 89 6.42 11.80 5.53
N GLN A 90 5.23 11.78 6.12
CA GLN A 90 4.78 10.62 6.87
C GLN A 90 4.17 9.61 5.91
N VAL A 91 4.56 8.34 6.03
CA VAL A 91 4.08 7.30 5.13
C VAL A 91 3.21 6.29 5.86
N SER A 92 2.03 6.02 5.30
CA SER A 92 1.22 4.84 5.61
C SER A 92 1.37 3.87 4.45
N ASN A 93 2.12 2.79 4.66
CA ASN A 93 2.25 1.72 3.68
C ASN A 93 1.31 0.58 4.08
N LEU A 94 0.33 0.29 3.22
CA LEU A 94 -0.67 -0.73 3.47
C LEU A 94 -0.19 -2.16 3.16
N GLY A 95 1.00 -2.29 2.55
CA GLY A 95 1.56 -3.56 2.08
C GLY A 95 0.99 -4.00 0.73
N GLY A 96 1.17 -5.27 0.41
CA GLY A 96 0.74 -5.89 -0.84
C GLY A 96 -0.74 -6.28 -0.89
N GLY A 97 -1.32 -6.19 -2.09
CA GLY A 97 -2.49 -6.98 -2.49
C GLY A 97 -3.85 -6.62 -1.87
N LEU A 98 -4.13 -5.35 -1.56
CA LEU A 98 -5.42 -4.99 -0.93
C LEU A 98 -6.56 -4.76 -1.94
N PRO A 99 -7.79 -5.21 -1.65
CA PRO A 99 -8.97 -4.85 -2.43
C PRO A 99 -9.22 -3.34 -2.45
N ALA A 100 -9.78 -2.83 -3.55
CA ALA A 100 -10.10 -1.41 -3.73
C ALA A 100 -10.89 -0.79 -2.56
N ALA A 101 -11.85 -1.53 -2.00
CA ALA A 101 -12.66 -1.08 -0.87
C ALA A 101 -11.84 -0.83 0.40
N GLN A 102 -10.81 -1.66 0.66
CA GLN A 102 -9.93 -1.49 1.82
C GLN A 102 -8.96 -0.32 1.62
N ILE A 103 -8.44 -0.14 0.41
CA ILE A 103 -7.62 1.03 0.07
C ILE A 103 -8.45 2.31 0.24
N ALA A 104 -9.69 2.35 -0.24
CA ALA A 104 -10.59 3.49 -0.05
C ALA A 104 -10.90 3.75 1.43
N ALA A 105 -11.10 2.70 2.23
CA ALA A 105 -11.28 2.85 3.68
C ALA A 105 -10.03 3.44 4.36
N ALA A 106 -8.84 3.00 3.97
CA ALA A 106 -7.59 3.56 4.46
C ALA A 106 -7.41 5.03 4.07
N VAL A 107 -7.76 5.41 2.83
CA VAL A 107 -7.76 6.81 2.40
C VAL A 107 -8.67 7.67 3.29
N ARG A 108 -9.88 7.20 3.61
CA ARG A 108 -10.80 7.92 4.50
C ARG A 108 -10.25 8.08 5.93
N ALA A 109 -9.59 7.06 6.44
CA ALA A 109 -9.05 7.05 7.79
C ALA A 109 -7.78 7.90 7.92
N VAL A 110 -6.86 7.79 6.95
CA VAL A 110 -5.55 8.45 6.96
C VAL A 110 -5.63 9.89 6.45
N ARG A 111 -6.56 10.17 5.53
CA ARG A 111 -6.65 11.44 4.78
C ARG A 111 -5.28 11.83 4.19
N PRO A 112 -4.69 10.98 3.34
CA PRO A 112 -3.39 11.26 2.75
C PRO A 112 -3.46 12.46 1.79
N HIS A 113 -2.33 13.15 1.64
CA HIS A 113 -2.16 14.22 0.65
C HIS A 113 -1.93 13.64 -0.74
N ALA A 114 -1.39 12.42 -0.83
CA ALA A 114 -1.25 11.69 -2.09
C ALA A 114 -1.30 10.18 -1.85
N VAL A 115 -1.84 9.45 -2.83
CA VAL A 115 -1.80 7.99 -2.88
C VAL A 115 -0.83 7.54 -3.95
N PHE A 116 0.10 6.68 -3.57
CA PHE A 116 1.05 6.04 -4.44
C PHE A 116 0.66 4.58 -4.64
N LEU A 117 0.51 4.19 -5.91
CA LEU A 117 0.17 2.84 -6.32
C LEU A 117 1.31 2.25 -7.15
N THR A 118 1.62 0.97 -6.94
CA THR A 118 2.64 0.28 -7.74
C THR A 118 2.00 -0.64 -8.77
N LEU A 119 2.47 -0.57 -10.01
CA LEU A 119 2.12 -1.52 -11.08
C LEU A 119 3.40 -2.15 -11.63
N PRO A 120 3.91 -3.24 -11.02
CA PRO A 120 5.12 -3.89 -11.48
C PRO A 120 4.93 -4.62 -12.82
N MET A 121 3.72 -5.16 -13.06
CA MET A 121 3.38 -5.97 -14.24
C MET A 121 2.01 -5.56 -14.82
N LEU A 122 1.88 -5.65 -16.14
CA LEU A 122 0.64 -5.31 -16.86
C LEU A 122 -0.56 -6.21 -16.55
N LEU A 123 -0.34 -7.45 -16.09
CA LEU A 123 -1.41 -8.37 -15.73
C LEU A 123 -2.32 -7.81 -14.61
N LEU A 124 -1.79 -6.91 -13.78
CA LEU A 124 -2.50 -6.30 -12.65
C LEU A 124 -3.22 -4.99 -13.04
N LEU A 125 -3.23 -4.64 -14.34
CA LEU A 125 -3.76 -3.37 -14.81
C LEU A 125 -5.25 -3.22 -14.53
N ASP A 126 -6.06 -4.25 -14.79
CA ASP A 126 -7.51 -4.19 -14.59
C ASP A 126 -7.88 -4.01 -13.11
N ASP A 127 -7.18 -4.73 -12.23
CA ASP A 127 -7.33 -4.58 -10.78
C ASP A 127 -6.95 -3.17 -10.33
N LEU A 128 -5.85 -2.62 -10.85
CA LEU A 128 -5.46 -1.25 -10.57
C LEU A 128 -6.47 -0.22 -11.11
N LEU A 129 -7.04 -0.43 -12.30
CA LEU A 129 -8.06 0.46 -12.86
C LEU A 129 -9.34 0.44 -12.00
N ALA A 130 -9.71 -0.70 -11.44
CA ALA A 130 -10.82 -0.79 -10.49
C ALA A 130 -10.53 -0.01 -9.20
N VAL A 131 -9.29 -0.07 -8.68
CA VAL A 131 -8.84 0.74 -7.55
C VAL A 131 -8.91 2.24 -7.89
N LEU A 132 -8.31 2.66 -9.02
CA LEU A 132 -8.30 4.05 -9.46
C LEU A 132 -9.73 4.59 -9.65
N GLY A 133 -10.61 3.82 -10.27
CA GLY A 133 -12.00 4.21 -10.46
C GLY A 133 -12.74 4.40 -9.13
N THR A 134 -12.48 3.53 -8.15
CA THR A 134 -13.06 3.66 -6.80
C THR A 134 -12.53 4.89 -6.09
N LEU A 135 -11.21 5.08 -6.07
CA LEU A 135 -10.59 6.23 -5.42
C LEU A 135 -11.00 7.55 -6.08
N ARG A 136 -11.17 7.59 -7.40
CA ARG A 136 -11.59 8.81 -8.10
C ARG A 136 -13.04 9.18 -7.82
N ARG A 137 -13.93 8.19 -7.73
CA ARG A 137 -15.34 8.41 -7.35
C ARG A 137 -15.46 8.94 -5.92
N ASP A 138 -14.74 8.32 -4.99
CA ASP A 138 -14.85 8.65 -3.56
C ASP A 138 -14.04 9.92 -3.22
N HIS A 139 -12.97 10.21 -3.96
CA HIS A 139 -12.00 11.27 -3.70
C HIS A 139 -11.50 11.95 -4.99
N PRO A 140 -12.35 12.76 -5.67
CA PRO A 140 -12.05 13.29 -7.00
C PRO A 140 -10.80 14.18 -7.07
N GLY A 141 -10.49 14.91 -6.00
CA GLY A 141 -9.32 15.79 -5.89
C GLY A 141 -8.05 15.10 -5.38
N LEU A 142 -8.11 13.83 -4.99
CA LEU A 142 -6.96 13.16 -4.38
C LEU A 142 -5.89 12.85 -5.44
N PRO A 143 -4.64 13.30 -5.24
CA PRO A 143 -3.55 12.97 -6.13
C PRO A 143 -3.27 11.46 -6.12
N LEU A 144 -3.44 10.82 -7.28
CA LEU A 144 -3.11 9.41 -7.48
C LEU A 144 -1.87 9.32 -8.36
N VAL A 145 -0.78 8.79 -7.81
CA VAL A 145 0.49 8.58 -8.50
C VAL A 145 0.71 7.09 -8.69
N VAL A 146 0.99 6.65 -9.91
CA VAL A 146 1.24 5.24 -10.22
C VAL A 146 2.66 5.08 -10.73
N GLY A 147 3.44 4.19 -10.09
CA GLY A 147 4.81 3.86 -10.49
C GLY A 147 4.96 2.41 -10.91
N GLY A 148 6.09 2.08 -11.54
CA GLY A 148 6.44 0.70 -11.92
C GLY A 148 6.59 0.48 -13.42
N ARG A 149 7.13 -0.68 -13.80
CA ARG A 149 7.33 -1.02 -15.23
C ARG A 149 6.02 -1.16 -15.97
N GLY A 150 5.04 -1.86 -15.39
CA GLY A 150 3.69 -1.96 -15.94
C GLY A 150 3.03 -0.59 -16.09
N ALA A 151 3.25 0.32 -15.12
CA ALA A 151 2.70 1.67 -15.18
C ALA A 151 3.20 2.44 -16.42
N ARG A 152 4.50 2.35 -16.71
CA ARG A 152 5.09 2.99 -17.90
C ARG A 152 4.52 2.43 -19.20
N SER A 153 4.35 1.11 -19.28
CA SER A 153 3.74 0.47 -20.45
C SER A 153 2.26 0.81 -20.64
N ALA A 154 1.53 1.11 -19.56
CA ALA A 154 0.10 1.45 -19.58
C ALA A 154 -0.18 2.95 -19.36
N ARG A 155 0.81 3.83 -19.62
CA ARG A 155 0.73 5.26 -19.28
C ARG A 155 -0.58 5.89 -19.74
N ASP A 156 -0.87 5.81 -21.03
CA ASP A 156 -2.04 6.48 -21.63
C ASP A 156 -3.36 6.00 -21.02
N VAL A 157 -3.43 4.74 -20.59
CA VAL A 157 -4.63 4.16 -19.95
C VAL A 157 -4.78 4.70 -18.53
N LEU A 158 -3.69 4.73 -17.77
CA LEU A 158 -3.68 5.19 -16.38
C LEU A 158 -3.93 6.71 -16.28
N GLU A 159 -3.38 7.49 -17.20
CA GLU A 159 -3.61 8.95 -17.27
C GLU A 159 -5.04 9.29 -17.63
N ARG A 160 -5.68 8.53 -18.53
CA ARG A 160 -7.13 8.66 -18.81
C ARG A 160 -8.00 8.27 -17.62
N ALA A 161 -7.53 7.37 -16.76
CA ALA A 161 -8.16 7.06 -15.46
C ALA A 161 -7.86 8.12 -14.38
N GLY A 162 -7.18 9.22 -14.76
CA GLY A 162 -6.86 10.37 -13.93
C GLY A 162 -5.57 10.23 -13.11
N ALA A 163 -4.87 9.10 -13.18
CA ALA A 163 -3.64 8.89 -12.42
C ALA A 163 -2.44 9.57 -13.09
N ARG A 164 -1.45 10.00 -12.30
CA ARG A 164 -0.17 10.51 -12.82
C ARG A 164 0.84 9.38 -12.84
N VAL A 165 1.48 9.12 -13.97
CA VAL A 165 2.41 7.99 -14.11
C VAL A 165 3.85 8.46 -13.89
N ALA A 166 4.46 7.95 -12.82
CA ALA A 166 5.82 8.27 -12.40
C ALA A 166 6.86 7.38 -13.08
N THR A 167 8.00 7.96 -13.49
CA THR A 167 9.12 7.19 -14.07
C THR A 167 10.04 6.58 -13.02
N ASP A 168 10.13 7.20 -11.84
CA ASP A 168 10.97 6.81 -10.72
C ASP A 168 10.44 7.44 -9.42
N PHE A 169 11.12 7.22 -8.29
CA PHE A 169 10.67 7.74 -7.00
C PHE A 169 10.75 9.27 -6.91
N ALA A 170 11.76 9.90 -7.51
CA ALA A 170 11.89 11.36 -7.49
C ALA A 170 10.81 12.02 -8.34
N ASP A 171 10.50 11.44 -9.49
CA ASP A 171 9.39 11.87 -10.33
C ASP A 171 8.04 11.70 -9.63
N GLY A 172 7.81 10.55 -8.97
CA GLY A 172 6.59 10.33 -8.19
C GLY A 172 6.41 11.35 -7.07
N HIS A 173 7.48 11.67 -6.33
CA HIS A 173 7.45 12.69 -5.30
C HIS A 173 7.13 14.09 -5.86
N ARG A 174 7.78 14.50 -6.96
CA ARG A 174 7.45 15.78 -7.63
C ARG A 174 6.00 15.84 -8.10
N LEU A 175 5.48 14.76 -8.67
CA LEU A 175 4.09 14.67 -9.14
C LEU A 175 3.09 14.80 -8.00
N ALA A 176 3.41 14.27 -6.81
CA ALA A 176 2.60 14.42 -5.61
C ALA A 176 2.67 15.85 -5.05
N GLU A 177 3.87 16.44 -4.96
CA GLU A 177 4.07 17.82 -4.50
C GLU A 177 3.32 18.84 -5.37
N ALA A 178 3.39 18.68 -6.69
CA ALA A 178 2.72 19.56 -7.65
C ALA A 178 1.18 19.43 -7.61
N ALA A 179 0.66 18.31 -7.13
CA ALA A 179 -0.78 18.11 -6.99
C ALA A 179 -1.35 18.89 -5.78
N ASP A 180 -0.57 18.96 -4.71
CA ASP A 180 -0.92 19.64 -3.45
C ASP A 180 -0.89 21.17 -3.57
N ALA A 181 -0.18 21.70 -4.58
CA ALA A 181 -0.19 23.14 -4.89
C ALA A 181 -1.55 23.62 -5.43
N THR A 182 -2.47 22.71 -5.73
CA THR A 182 -3.88 23.04 -5.96
C THR A 182 -4.60 22.94 -4.62
N PRO A 183 -4.91 24.07 -3.94
CA PRO A 183 -5.66 23.99 -2.70
C PRO A 183 -6.99 23.27 -2.95
N PRO A 184 -7.49 22.45 -2.00
CA PRO A 184 -8.87 22.00 -2.06
C PRO A 184 -9.72 23.27 -2.14
N ALA A 185 -10.59 23.36 -3.15
CA ALA A 185 -11.61 24.39 -3.19
C ALA A 185 -12.33 24.32 -1.83
N ALA A 186 -12.13 25.36 -1.02
CA ALA A 186 -12.84 25.52 0.22
C ALA A 186 -14.31 25.74 -0.19
N ASP A 187 -15.12 24.70 -0.02
CA ASP A 187 -16.56 24.80 -0.23
C ASP A 187 -17.11 25.88 0.71
N ALA A 188 -17.70 26.89 0.08
CA ALA A 188 -18.39 28.04 0.64
C ALA A 188 -19.83 27.72 1.02
#